data_AF-A0A4Y2DY55-F1
#
_entry.id   AF-A0A4Y2DY55-F1
#
_cell.length_a   1.000
_cell.length_b   1.000
_cell.length_c   1.000
_cell.angle_alpha   90.00
_cell.angle_beta   90.00
_cell.angle_gamma   90.00
#
_symmetry.space_group_name_H-M   'P 1'
#
loop_
_entity.id
_entity.type
_entity.pdbx_description
1 polymer ?
#
loop_
_entity_poly.entity_id
_entity_poly.type
_entity_poly.pdbx_seq_one_letter_code
_entity_poly.pdbx_strand_id
1 'polypeptide(L)'
;MAFGKSKKVAEILVKPNDKSDAPMREKVEMLLEHFFPWSTSSLMENYTPEPEHFQEYTEKEAVLAAINFAVRWAQENGFKINIYTDSQSSIEALRSTRSRSAFIILAKKNLYLAGNSVELTWVKAHVGDPDNELADHHAKLATTDGENMNVQTPLSCVKFKITKNLMKDWQYNWENYDSDSGKRSRSFMPCVNKKLLVHNKCLVYFLTGHGPFPCYLHRFKKLNSPLCPCGRPGDADHYFFHCPLTKEHHLTEPALNHLVEWFKNVLKNRECILRLEMIFRFCEEMCNRLNQY
;
A
#
# COMPACT_ATOMS: atom_id res chain seq x y z
N MET A 1 -18.54 -18.67 25.31
CA MET A 1 -19.20 -18.40 24.01
C MET A 1 -18.23 -17.72 23.04
N ALA A 2 -17.09 -18.34 22.71
CA ALA A 2 -16.00 -17.73 21.93
C ALA A 2 -15.47 -18.62 20.78
N PHE A 3 -16.14 -19.73 20.48
CA PHE A 3 -15.66 -20.74 19.52
C PHE A 3 -16.09 -20.50 18.06
N GLY A 4 -16.91 -19.46 17.79
CA GLY A 4 -17.46 -19.19 16.44
C GLY A 4 -16.53 -18.41 15.49
N LYS A 5 -15.74 -17.46 16.00
CA LYS A 5 -14.93 -16.56 15.15
C LYS A 5 -13.70 -17.24 14.54
N SER A 6 -13.00 -18.07 15.32
CA SER A 6 -11.74 -18.72 14.89
C SER A 6 -11.93 -19.74 13.77
N LYS A 7 -13.02 -20.52 13.80
CA LYS A 7 -13.32 -21.54 12.78
C LYS A 7 -13.65 -20.89 11.42
N LYS A 8 -14.38 -19.78 11.44
CA LYS A 8 -14.79 -19.02 10.25
C LYS A 8 -13.61 -18.30 9.58
N VAL A 9 -12.64 -17.80 10.36
CA VAL A 9 -11.38 -17.23 9.85
C VAL A 9 -10.51 -18.29 9.18
N ALA A 10 -10.41 -19.48 9.78
CA ALA A 10 -9.68 -20.60 9.18
C ALA A 10 -10.30 -21.07 7.86
N GLU A 11 -11.63 -21.11 7.76
CA GLU A 11 -12.35 -21.47 6.53
C GLU A 11 -12.12 -20.45 5.39
N ILE A 12 -12.11 -19.14 5.71
CA ILE A 12 -11.83 -18.06 4.73
C ILE A 12 -10.41 -18.15 4.17
N LEU A 13 -9.42 -18.52 5.01
CA LEU A 13 -8.02 -18.66 4.60
C LEU A 13 -7.74 -19.91 3.75
N VAL A 14 -8.53 -20.98 3.94
CA VAL A 14 -8.30 -22.29 3.29
C VAL A 14 -9.13 -22.44 2.01
N LYS A 15 -10.31 -21.82 1.91
CA LYS A 15 -11.19 -21.90 0.71
C LYS A 15 -11.92 -20.57 0.42
N PRO A 16 -11.26 -19.59 -0.23
CA PRO A 16 -11.81 -18.24 -0.38
C PRO A 16 -13.10 -18.13 -1.20
N ASN A 17 -13.38 -19.13 -2.06
CA ASN A 17 -14.56 -19.18 -2.93
C ASN A 17 -15.67 -20.12 -2.44
N ASP A 18 -15.47 -20.82 -1.32
CA ASP A 18 -16.39 -21.87 -0.88
C ASP A 18 -17.20 -21.38 0.34
N LYS A 19 -18.48 -21.06 0.08
CA LYS A 19 -19.60 -21.00 1.04
C LYS A 19 -19.45 -20.16 2.33
N SER A 20 -18.94 -18.94 2.24
CA SER A 20 -19.35 -17.91 3.21
C SER A 20 -20.03 -16.76 2.49
N ASP A 21 -21.33 -16.59 2.75
CA ASP A 21 -22.18 -15.48 2.28
C ASP A 21 -21.76 -14.11 2.86
N ALA A 22 -20.59 -14.05 3.51
CA ALA A 22 -20.03 -12.84 4.08
C ALA A 22 -19.59 -11.89 2.96
N PRO A 23 -20.04 -10.62 2.95
CA PRO A 23 -19.56 -9.60 2.05
C PRO A 23 -18.03 -9.47 2.11
N MET A 24 -17.40 -9.09 0.99
CA MET A 24 -15.94 -8.95 0.89
C MET A 24 -15.34 -8.04 1.98
N ARG A 25 -16.10 -7.02 2.39
CA ARG A 25 -15.75 -6.14 3.50
C ARG A 25 -15.59 -6.89 4.83
N GLU A 26 -16.53 -7.77 5.15
CA GLU A 26 -16.51 -8.57 6.38
C GLU A 26 -15.34 -9.58 6.36
N LYS A 27 -15.04 -10.16 5.19
CA LYS A 27 -13.85 -11.03 5.02
C LYS A 27 -12.53 -10.28 5.29
N VAL A 28 -12.43 -9.03 4.85
CA VAL A 28 -11.27 -8.17 5.08
C VAL A 28 -11.16 -7.75 6.55
N GLU A 29 -12.26 -7.34 7.17
CA GLU A 29 -12.32 -6.97 8.59
C GLU A 29 -11.93 -8.16 9.48
N MET A 30 -12.42 -9.37 9.19
CA MET A 30 -12.06 -10.58 9.93
C MET A 30 -10.57 -10.96 9.82
N LEU A 31 -9.94 -10.73 8.66
CA LEU A 31 -8.51 -10.94 8.47
C LEU A 31 -7.70 -9.88 9.23
N LEU A 32 -8.12 -8.62 9.18
CA LEU A 32 -7.48 -7.54 9.91
C LEU A 32 -7.56 -7.73 11.43
N GLU A 33 -8.70 -8.17 11.97
CA GLU A 33 -8.82 -8.52 13.39
C GLU A 33 -7.90 -9.67 13.80
N HIS A 34 -7.75 -10.69 12.95
CA HIS A 34 -6.91 -11.85 13.25
C HIS A 34 -5.42 -11.50 13.28
N PHE A 35 -4.95 -10.71 12.31
CA PHE A 35 -3.54 -10.31 12.24
C PHE A 35 -3.22 -9.11 13.13
N PHE A 36 -4.22 -8.27 13.45
CA PHE A 36 -4.05 -7.00 14.13
C PHE A 36 -5.20 -6.73 15.14
N PRO A 37 -5.26 -7.48 16.25
CA PRO A 37 -6.41 -7.54 17.17
C PRO A 37 -6.75 -6.24 17.92
N TRP A 38 -5.91 -5.20 17.81
CA TRP A 38 -6.12 -3.88 18.44
C TRP A 38 -6.43 -2.78 17.41
N SER A 39 -6.43 -3.13 16.12
CA SER A 39 -6.54 -2.16 15.03
C SER A 39 -7.99 -1.74 14.76
N THR A 40 -9.00 -2.60 14.98
CA THR A 40 -10.37 -2.31 14.54
C THR A 40 -11.12 -1.30 15.42
N SER A 41 -11.03 -1.38 16.75
CA SER A 41 -11.66 -0.36 17.62
C SER A 41 -10.99 1.00 17.49
N SER A 42 -9.66 1.05 17.31
CA SER A 42 -8.92 2.32 17.23
C SER A 42 -8.96 2.98 15.83
N LEU A 43 -9.08 2.21 14.73
CA LEU A 43 -9.08 2.79 13.37
C LEU A 43 -10.46 3.26 12.90
N MET A 44 -11.56 2.74 13.45
CA MET A 44 -12.91 3.14 13.03
C MET A 44 -13.59 4.13 14.00
N GLU A 45 -13.28 4.13 15.30
CA GLU A 45 -13.93 5.07 16.25
C GLU A 45 -13.27 6.46 16.31
N ASN A 46 -11.99 6.60 15.92
CA ASN A 46 -11.26 7.88 16.02
C ASN A 46 -10.83 8.49 14.68
N TYR A 47 -11.31 7.99 13.54
CA TYR A 47 -11.10 8.65 12.25
C TYR A 47 -12.40 9.26 11.71
N THR A 48 -12.99 10.17 12.49
CA THR A 48 -13.58 11.36 11.89
C THR A 48 -12.43 12.27 11.51
N PRO A 49 -12.05 12.40 10.23
CA PRO A 49 -11.20 13.52 9.86
C PRO A 49 -11.93 14.77 10.35
N GLU A 50 -11.33 15.50 11.29
CA GLU A 50 -11.65 16.90 11.51
C GLU A 50 -11.80 17.52 10.11
N PRO A 51 -12.92 18.21 9.81
CA PRO A 51 -13.08 18.91 8.56
C PRO A 51 -12.18 20.14 8.56
N GLU A 52 -10.87 19.97 8.73
CA GLU A 52 -9.92 20.91 8.20
C GLU A 52 -10.29 21.08 6.73
N HIS A 53 -10.55 22.31 6.31
CA HIS A 53 -10.86 22.63 4.93
C HIS A 53 -9.70 22.17 4.03
N PHE A 54 -9.80 20.93 3.53
CA PHE A 54 -8.75 20.27 2.77
C PHE A 54 -8.79 20.72 1.30
N GLN A 55 -8.36 21.94 1.05
CA GLN A 55 -8.12 22.45 -0.30
C GLN A 55 -6.62 22.63 -0.54
N GLU A 56 -5.94 21.52 -0.74
CA GLU A 56 -4.66 21.53 -1.46
C GLU A 56 -4.92 21.07 -2.88
N TYR A 57 -4.84 22.01 -3.82
CA TYR A 57 -4.89 21.73 -5.25
C TYR A 57 -3.54 21.22 -5.73
N THR A 58 -3.54 20.18 -6.55
CA THR A 58 -2.36 19.91 -7.36
C THR A 58 -2.21 21.01 -8.41
N GLU A 59 -0.98 21.36 -8.80
CA GLU A 59 -0.69 22.34 -9.85
C GLU A 59 -1.55 22.11 -11.11
N LYS A 60 -1.67 20.84 -11.52
CA LYS A 60 -2.52 20.40 -12.63
C LYS A 60 -4.00 20.75 -12.45
N GLU A 61 -4.54 20.60 -11.24
CA GLU A 61 -5.95 20.92 -10.97
C GLU A 61 -6.20 22.43 -10.98
N ALA A 62 -5.25 23.22 -10.46
CA ALA A 62 -5.31 24.68 -10.54
C ALA A 62 -5.30 25.18 -11.98
N VAL A 63 -4.43 24.62 -12.84
CA VAL A 63 -4.39 24.98 -14.27
C VAL A 63 -5.68 24.57 -14.99
N LEU A 64 -6.20 23.38 -14.72
CA LEU A 64 -7.46 22.94 -15.31
C LEU A 64 -8.67 23.78 -14.83
N ALA A 65 -8.62 24.30 -13.59
CA ALA A 65 -9.58 25.28 -13.06
C ALA A 65 -9.52 26.61 -13.81
N ALA A 66 -8.32 27.15 -14.03
CA ALA A 66 -8.14 28.36 -14.82
C ALA A 66 -8.64 28.19 -16.27
N ILE A 67 -8.31 27.06 -16.93
CA ILE A 67 -8.79 26.77 -18.29
C ILE A 67 -10.33 26.69 -18.31
N ASN A 68 -10.94 25.94 -17.39
CA ASN A 68 -12.39 25.81 -17.34
C ASN A 68 -13.10 27.14 -17.05
N PHE A 69 -12.49 28.00 -16.22
CA PHE A 69 -13.00 29.35 -15.96
C PHE A 69 -12.95 30.22 -17.23
N ALA A 70 -11.81 30.27 -17.91
CA ALA A 70 -11.64 31.04 -19.14
C ALA A 70 -12.61 30.59 -20.25
N VAL A 71 -12.79 29.27 -20.40
CA VAL A 71 -13.77 28.70 -21.36
C VAL A 71 -15.18 29.20 -21.06
N ARG A 72 -15.63 29.11 -19.80
CA ARG A 72 -16.96 29.54 -19.40
C ARG A 72 -17.15 31.04 -19.60
N TRP A 73 -16.17 31.84 -19.19
CA TRP A 73 -16.20 33.29 -19.38
C TRP A 73 -16.34 33.66 -20.87
N ALA A 74 -15.59 33.00 -21.76
CA ALA A 74 -15.70 33.23 -23.20
C ALA A 74 -17.08 32.85 -23.74
N GLN A 75 -17.66 31.74 -23.29
CA GLN A 75 -19.00 31.32 -23.69
C GLN A 75 -20.09 32.29 -23.21
N GLU A 76 -20.03 32.71 -21.94
CA GLU A 76 -20.99 33.61 -21.31
C GLU A 76 -20.99 35.00 -21.99
N ASN A 77 -19.82 35.44 -22.48
CA ASN A 77 -19.67 36.74 -23.15
C ASN A 77 -19.68 36.66 -24.68
N GLY A 78 -19.75 35.47 -25.27
CA GLY A 78 -19.73 35.28 -26.73
C GLY A 78 -18.40 35.63 -27.39
N PHE A 79 -17.28 35.59 -26.66
CA PHE A 79 -15.96 35.88 -27.21
C PHE A 79 -15.29 34.65 -27.82
N LYS A 80 -14.49 34.89 -28.86
CA LYS A 80 -13.54 33.91 -29.38
C LYS A 80 -12.15 34.17 -28.79
N ILE A 81 -11.60 33.21 -28.04
CA ILE A 81 -10.32 33.35 -27.34
C ILE A 81 -9.35 32.21 -27.69
N ASN A 82 -8.05 32.46 -27.51
CA ASN A 82 -7.02 31.42 -27.47
C ASN A 82 -6.43 31.39 -26.06
N ILE A 83 -6.38 30.21 -25.46
CA ILE A 83 -5.83 29.97 -24.12
C ILE A 83 -4.44 29.37 -24.29
N TYR A 84 -3.44 30.05 -23.76
CA TYR A 84 -2.07 29.56 -23.71
C TYR A 84 -1.79 28.93 -22.34
N THR A 85 -1.22 27.74 -22.31
CA THR A 85 -0.81 27.07 -21.06
C THR A 85 0.50 26.34 -21.25
N ASP A 86 1.38 26.44 -20.26
CA ASP A 86 2.64 25.70 -20.22
C ASP A 86 2.51 24.28 -19.63
N SER A 87 1.36 23.99 -19.03
CA SER A 87 1.07 22.71 -18.40
C SER A 87 0.70 21.63 -19.41
N GLN A 88 1.70 20.99 -19.99
CA GLN A 88 1.51 19.85 -20.90
C GLN A 88 0.64 18.75 -20.26
N SER A 89 0.83 18.49 -18.95
CA SER A 89 0.09 17.47 -18.20
C SER A 89 -1.41 17.76 -18.10
N SER A 90 -1.82 19.03 -18.14
CA SER A 90 -3.22 19.48 -18.14
C SER A 90 -3.86 19.29 -19.52
N ILE A 91 -3.14 19.62 -20.59
CA ILE A 91 -3.56 19.36 -21.98
C ILE A 91 -3.76 17.86 -22.21
N GLU A 92 -2.81 17.03 -21.79
CA GLU A 92 -2.93 15.58 -21.89
C GLU A 92 -4.13 15.04 -21.10
N ALA A 93 -4.44 15.64 -19.94
CA ALA A 93 -5.62 15.29 -19.16
C ALA A 93 -6.92 15.59 -19.91
N LEU A 94 -7.00 16.75 -20.57
CA LEU A 94 -8.14 17.15 -21.40
C LEU A 94 -8.26 16.28 -22.66
N ARG A 95 -7.16 15.79 -23.23
CA ARG A 95 -7.17 14.88 -24.38
C ARG A 95 -7.50 13.42 -24.02
N SER A 96 -7.29 13.01 -22.77
CA SER A 96 -7.52 11.62 -22.34
C SER A 96 -8.97 11.15 -22.57
N THR A 97 -9.20 9.92 -23.01
CA THR A 97 -10.57 9.38 -23.15
C THR A 97 -11.14 8.77 -21.87
N ARG A 98 -10.31 8.57 -20.83
CA ARG A 98 -10.66 7.78 -19.62
C ARG A 98 -10.51 8.55 -18.31
N SER A 99 -10.86 9.83 -18.30
CA SER A 99 -10.80 10.64 -17.07
C SER A 99 -11.83 10.17 -16.04
N ARG A 100 -11.37 9.84 -14.82
CA ARG A 100 -12.22 9.48 -13.68
C ARG A 100 -12.55 10.67 -12.75
N SER A 101 -11.93 11.82 -12.96
CA SER A 101 -12.19 13.03 -12.19
C SER A 101 -13.41 13.75 -12.75
N ALA A 102 -14.45 13.94 -11.92
CA ALA A 102 -15.66 14.67 -12.28
C ALA A 102 -15.35 16.10 -12.76
N PHE A 103 -14.37 16.75 -12.14
CA PHE A 103 -13.89 18.06 -12.53
C PHE A 103 -13.29 18.09 -13.94
N ILE A 104 -12.46 17.10 -14.29
CA ILE A 104 -11.88 16.99 -15.64
C ILE A 104 -12.97 16.70 -16.68
N ILE A 105 -13.95 15.86 -16.33
CA ILE A 105 -15.09 15.56 -17.21
C ILE A 105 -15.90 16.84 -17.48
N LEU A 106 -16.13 17.66 -16.45
CA LEU A 106 -16.82 18.95 -16.59
C LEU A 106 -16.03 19.91 -17.49
N ALA A 107 -14.72 20.07 -17.24
CA ALA A 107 -13.86 20.93 -18.05
C ALA A 107 -13.86 20.53 -19.53
N LYS A 108 -13.83 19.22 -19.83
CA LYS A 108 -13.96 18.70 -21.20
C LYS A 108 -15.30 19.03 -21.83
N LYS A 109 -16.38 18.87 -21.07
CA LYS A 109 -17.72 19.16 -21.56
C LYS A 109 -17.83 20.64 -21.93
N ASN A 110 -17.33 21.53 -21.09
CA ASN A 110 -17.35 22.97 -21.36
C ASN A 110 -16.49 23.33 -22.58
N LEU A 111 -15.27 22.76 -22.66
CA LEU A 111 -14.40 22.98 -23.82
C LEU A 111 -15.04 22.48 -25.12
N TYR A 112 -15.69 21.30 -25.08
CA TYR A 112 -16.43 20.77 -26.23
C TYR A 112 -17.61 21.67 -26.62
N LEU A 113 -18.38 22.17 -25.65
CA LEU A 113 -19.50 23.07 -25.89
C LEU A 113 -19.04 24.44 -26.42
N ALA A 114 -17.82 24.87 -26.12
CA ALA A 114 -17.26 26.10 -26.66
C ALA A 114 -16.93 25.97 -28.15
N GLY A 115 -16.79 24.74 -28.67
CA GLY A 115 -16.52 24.47 -30.09
C GLY A 115 -15.31 25.26 -30.58
N ASN A 116 -15.50 26.04 -31.64
CA ASN A 116 -14.43 26.82 -32.27
C ASN A 116 -14.24 28.21 -31.62
N SER A 117 -14.96 28.52 -30.53
CA SER A 117 -14.83 29.80 -29.81
C SER A 117 -13.65 29.79 -28.85
N VAL A 118 -13.12 28.62 -28.47
CA VAL A 118 -11.96 28.52 -27.59
C VAL A 118 -10.93 27.59 -28.20
N GLU A 119 -9.74 28.12 -28.43
CA GLU A 119 -8.56 27.33 -28.79
C GLU A 119 -7.65 27.16 -27.57
N LEU A 120 -6.98 26.01 -27.46
CA LEU A 120 -6.05 25.71 -26.38
C LEU A 120 -4.67 25.37 -26.95
N THR A 121 -3.70 26.22 -26.67
CA THR A 121 -2.34 26.15 -27.19
C THR A 121 -1.33 25.87 -26.08
N TRP A 122 -0.42 24.92 -26.32
CA TRP A 122 0.70 24.69 -25.40
C TRP A 122 1.82 25.69 -25.67
N VAL A 123 2.36 26.31 -24.62
CA VAL A 123 3.55 27.17 -24.69
C VAL A 123 4.66 26.60 -23.82
N LYS A 124 5.91 26.95 -24.10
CA LYS A 124 7.04 26.45 -23.32
C LYS A 124 7.25 27.34 -22.10
N ALA A 125 7.36 26.74 -20.91
CA ALA A 125 7.69 27.45 -19.69
C ALA A 125 9.12 28.03 -19.72
N HIS A 126 9.32 29.17 -19.04
CA HIS A 126 10.63 29.75 -18.72
C HIS A 126 11.55 30.04 -19.92
N VAL A 127 10.97 30.51 -21.02
CA VAL A 127 11.73 30.93 -22.21
C VAL A 127 11.77 32.45 -22.41
N GLY A 128 11.37 33.24 -21.41
CA GLY A 128 11.33 34.69 -21.52
C GLY A 128 10.11 35.23 -22.27
N ASP A 129 9.02 34.45 -22.34
CA ASP A 129 7.75 34.91 -22.89
C ASP A 129 7.05 35.83 -21.86
N PRO A 130 6.91 37.14 -22.13
CA PRO A 130 6.39 38.08 -21.13
C PRO A 130 4.97 37.77 -20.68
N ASP A 131 4.13 37.23 -21.57
CA ASP A 131 2.73 36.94 -21.27
C ASP A 131 2.61 35.69 -20.39
N ASN A 132 3.40 34.65 -20.67
CA ASN A 132 3.45 33.46 -19.80
C ASN A 132 4.05 33.77 -18.42
N GLU A 133 5.10 34.59 -18.37
CA GLU A 133 5.70 35.01 -17.09
C GLU A 133 4.75 35.87 -16.27
N LEU A 134 3.94 36.72 -16.92
CA LEU A 134 2.88 37.49 -16.27
C LEU A 134 1.78 36.57 -15.72
N ALA A 135 1.37 35.55 -16.48
CA ALA A 135 0.41 34.56 -16.01
C ALA A 135 0.91 33.79 -14.78
N ASP A 136 2.18 33.35 -14.79
CA ASP A 136 2.83 32.70 -13.66
C ASP A 136 2.92 33.63 -12.43
N HIS A 137 3.22 34.91 -12.65
CA HIS A 137 3.26 35.91 -11.59
C HIS A 137 1.89 36.04 -10.92
N HIS A 138 0.82 36.16 -11.70
CA HIS A 138 -0.54 36.23 -11.18
C HIS A 138 -0.98 34.91 -10.50
N ALA A 139 -0.60 33.75 -11.02
CA ALA A 139 -0.88 32.47 -10.39
C ALA A 139 -0.21 32.37 -9.01
N LYS A 140 1.02 32.88 -8.86
CA LYS A 140 1.72 32.95 -7.57
C LYS A 140 1.03 33.92 -6.60
N LEU A 141 0.66 35.11 -7.06
CA LEU A 141 -0.10 36.07 -6.23
C LEU A 141 -1.45 35.49 -5.75
N ALA A 142 -2.12 34.72 -6.60
CA ALA A 142 -3.37 34.05 -6.23
C ALA A 142 -3.22 33.01 -5.11
N THR A 143 -1.99 32.52 -4.84
CA THR A 143 -1.75 31.61 -3.70
C THR A 143 -1.78 32.32 -2.35
N THR A 144 -1.53 33.64 -2.31
CA THR A 144 -1.52 34.45 -1.09
C THR A 144 -2.76 35.33 -0.95
N ASP A 145 -3.15 35.98 -2.05
CA ASP A 145 -4.17 37.04 -2.05
C ASP A 145 -5.41 36.68 -2.90
N GLY A 146 -5.45 35.46 -3.43
CA GLY A 146 -6.55 34.99 -4.27
C GLY A 146 -7.81 34.60 -3.49
N GLU A 147 -8.92 34.47 -4.22
CA GLU A 147 -10.15 33.92 -3.68
C GLU A 147 -10.15 32.39 -3.75
N ASN A 148 -10.63 31.75 -2.67
CA ASN A 148 -10.74 30.29 -2.63
C ASN A 148 -11.82 29.81 -3.60
N MET A 149 -11.40 29.08 -4.64
CA MET A 149 -12.34 28.32 -5.46
C MET A 149 -12.81 27.07 -4.72
N ASN A 150 -14.12 26.78 -4.77
CA ASN A 150 -14.68 25.52 -4.28
C ASN A 150 -14.67 24.44 -5.37
N VAL A 151 -13.53 23.80 -5.57
CA VAL A 151 -13.42 22.60 -6.43
C VAL A 151 -13.30 21.37 -5.53
N GLN A 152 -14.06 20.33 -5.87
CA GLN A 152 -14.02 19.07 -5.13
C GLN A 152 -12.63 18.44 -5.20
N THR A 153 -12.03 18.19 -4.03
CA THR A 153 -10.73 17.51 -3.89
C THR A 153 -10.75 16.17 -4.61
N PRO A 154 -9.86 15.95 -5.59
CA PRO A 154 -9.93 14.71 -6.35
C PRO A 154 -9.62 13.48 -5.50
N LEU A 155 -10.32 12.38 -5.80
CA LEU A 155 -10.21 11.13 -5.05
C LEU A 155 -8.76 10.61 -4.98
N SER A 156 -7.94 10.91 -5.99
CA SER A 156 -6.50 10.60 -5.99
C SER A 156 -5.75 11.32 -4.87
N CYS A 157 -6.02 12.61 -4.65
CA CYS A 157 -5.41 13.41 -3.59
C CYS A 157 -5.81 12.85 -2.21
N VAL A 158 -7.10 12.58 -2.02
CA VAL A 158 -7.61 11.96 -0.79
C VAL A 158 -6.95 10.60 -0.53
N LYS A 159 -6.93 9.71 -1.54
CA LYS A 159 -6.29 8.39 -1.43
C LYS A 159 -4.80 8.47 -1.11
N PHE A 160 -4.10 9.44 -1.72
CA PHE A 160 -2.69 9.68 -1.46
C PHE A 160 -2.46 10.09 0.01
N LYS A 161 -3.22 11.07 0.51
CA LYS A 161 -3.11 11.55 1.90
C LYS A 161 -3.41 10.44 2.91
N ILE A 162 -4.53 9.72 2.73
CA ILE A 162 -4.88 8.56 3.57
C ILE A 162 -3.75 7.53 3.55
N THR A 163 -3.27 7.17 2.36
CA THR A 163 -2.18 6.21 2.19
C THR A 163 -0.90 6.68 2.89
N LYS A 164 -0.56 7.96 2.77
CA LYS A 164 0.64 8.55 3.38
C LYS A 164 0.56 8.51 4.91
N ASN A 165 -0.57 8.93 5.48
CA ASN A 165 -0.76 8.92 6.93
C ASN A 165 -0.77 7.49 7.48
N LEU A 166 -1.52 6.58 6.84
CA LEU A 166 -1.54 5.16 7.21
C LEU A 166 -0.12 4.55 7.21
N MET A 167 0.75 4.93 6.26
CA MET A 167 2.13 4.45 6.24
C MET A 167 2.99 5.00 7.35
N LYS A 168 2.79 6.26 7.74
CA LYS A 168 3.48 6.84 8.89
C LYS A 168 3.07 6.14 10.18
N ASP A 169 1.77 5.97 10.40
CA ASP A 169 1.25 5.33 11.61
C ASP A 169 1.67 3.85 11.68
N TRP A 170 1.63 3.15 10.54
CA TRP A 170 2.12 1.77 10.49
C TRP A 170 3.62 1.69 10.79
N GLN A 171 4.42 2.60 10.24
CA GLN A 171 5.86 2.64 10.50
C GLN A 171 6.16 2.95 11.97
N TYR A 172 5.44 3.89 12.58
CA TYR A 172 5.56 4.21 14.00
C TYR A 172 5.24 2.99 14.87
N ASN A 173 4.11 2.33 14.61
CA ASN A 173 3.73 1.12 15.33
C ASN A 173 4.74 0.00 15.11
N TRP A 174 5.28 -0.13 13.90
CA TRP A 174 6.28 -1.13 13.55
C TRP A 174 7.56 -0.97 14.37
N GLU A 175 8.08 0.24 14.49
CA GLU A 175 9.28 0.56 15.27
C GLU A 175 9.09 0.28 16.77
N ASN A 176 7.90 0.58 17.30
CA ASN A 176 7.59 0.47 18.73
C ASN A 176 7.00 -0.89 19.14
N TYR A 177 6.78 -1.82 18.20
CA TYR A 177 6.19 -3.12 18.51
C TYR A 177 7.17 -4.03 19.28
N ASP A 178 6.94 -4.23 20.57
CA ASP A 178 7.85 -4.95 21.46
C ASP A 178 7.47 -6.44 21.63
N SER A 179 7.73 -7.23 20.59
CA SER A 179 7.67 -8.69 20.67
C SER A 179 8.92 -9.30 20.03
N ASP A 180 9.28 -10.52 20.43
CA ASP A 180 10.44 -11.22 19.85
C ASP A 180 10.29 -11.39 18.34
N SER A 181 9.08 -11.76 17.88
CA SER A 181 8.75 -11.90 16.46
C SER A 181 8.83 -10.56 15.71
N GLY A 182 8.43 -9.47 16.36
CA GLY A 182 8.54 -8.11 15.84
C GLY A 182 9.99 -7.65 15.71
N LYS A 183 10.78 -7.82 16.77
CA LYS A 183 12.23 -7.52 16.80
C LYS A 183 12.98 -8.31 15.73
N ARG A 184 12.71 -9.61 15.62
CA ARG A 184 13.27 -10.47 14.58
C ARG A 184 12.89 -9.99 13.18
N SER A 185 11.60 -9.76 12.92
CA SER A 185 11.16 -9.32 11.59
C SER A 185 11.77 -7.97 11.20
N ARG A 186 11.95 -7.06 12.17
CA ARG A 186 12.61 -5.75 11.97
C ARG A 186 14.09 -5.85 11.59
N SER A 187 14.80 -6.88 12.05
CA SER A 187 16.23 -7.03 11.71
C SER A 187 16.45 -7.33 10.22
N PHE A 188 15.48 -7.99 9.57
CA PHE A 188 15.47 -8.23 8.12
C PHE A 188 14.73 -7.14 7.35
N MET A 189 13.68 -6.56 7.94
CA MET A 189 12.82 -5.55 7.31
C MET A 189 12.60 -4.35 8.26
N PRO A 190 13.48 -3.34 8.23
CA PRO A 190 13.39 -2.19 9.15
C PRO A 190 12.18 -1.28 8.85
N CYS A 191 11.71 -1.25 7.59
CA CYS A 191 10.59 -0.42 7.18
C CYS A 191 9.40 -1.27 6.70
N VAL A 192 8.19 -0.82 6.98
CA VAL A 192 6.97 -1.49 6.55
C VAL A 192 6.88 -1.59 5.03
N ASN A 193 6.42 -2.74 4.53
CA ASN A 193 6.30 -2.98 3.10
C ASN A 193 4.96 -3.63 2.76
N LYS A 194 4.11 -2.88 2.04
CA LYS A 194 2.78 -3.32 1.60
C LYS A 194 2.78 -4.58 0.73
N LYS A 195 3.85 -4.81 -0.03
CA LYS A 195 3.93 -5.90 -1.01
C LYS A 195 4.38 -7.22 -0.37
N LEU A 196 5.12 -7.15 0.74
CA LEU A 196 5.75 -8.33 1.34
C LEU A 196 4.73 -9.36 1.84
N LEU A 197 3.63 -8.91 2.44
CA LEU A 197 2.54 -9.77 2.93
C LEU A 197 1.85 -10.56 1.80
N VAL A 198 1.95 -10.09 0.56
CA VAL A 198 1.33 -10.70 -0.62
C VAL A 198 2.30 -11.63 -1.36
N HIS A 199 3.60 -11.60 -1.04
CA HIS A 199 4.61 -12.33 -1.80
C HIS A 199 4.61 -13.83 -1.51
N ASN A 200 4.77 -14.24 -0.24
CA ASN A 200 4.83 -15.66 0.12
C ASN A 200 4.61 -15.85 1.63
N LYS A 201 3.72 -16.77 2.01
CA LYS A 201 3.47 -17.13 3.42
C LYS A 201 4.73 -17.66 4.13
N CYS A 202 5.59 -18.38 3.41
CA CYS A 202 6.84 -18.94 3.92
C CYS A 202 7.80 -17.85 4.39
N LEU A 203 7.87 -16.73 3.67
CA LEU A 203 8.70 -15.59 4.08
C LEU A 203 8.20 -14.99 5.39
N VAL A 204 6.88 -14.84 5.55
CA VAL A 204 6.28 -14.35 6.79
C VAL A 204 6.63 -15.30 7.95
N TYR A 205 6.57 -16.60 7.73
CA TYR A 205 6.93 -17.58 8.74
C TYR A 205 8.39 -17.52 9.16
N PHE A 206 9.31 -17.37 8.19
CA PHE A 206 10.72 -17.20 8.47
C PHE A 206 11.01 -15.92 9.29
N LEU A 207 10.42 -14.80 8.86
CA LEU A 207 10.63 -13.48 9.50
C LEU A 207 10.10 -13.44 10.93
N THR A 208 8.90 -13.95 11.13
CA THR A 208 8.24 -13.92 12.44
C THR A 208 8.68 -15.06 13.36
N GLY A 209 9.31 -16.11 12.80
CA GLY A 209 9.51 -17.37 13.49
C GLY A 209 8.20 -18.12 13.78
N HIS A 210 7.06 -17.63 13.25
CA HIS A 210 5.77 -18.30 13.37
C HIS A 210 5.64 -19.32 12.26
N GLY A 211 5.12 -20.52 12.52
CA GLY A 211 4.97 -21.50 11.46
C GLY A 211 4.99 -22.93 11.98
N PRO A 212 5.16 -23.92 11.08
CA PRO A 212 5.23 -25.33 11.46
C PRO A 212 6.60 -25.68 12.07
N PHE A 213 7.04 -24.91 13.06
CA PHE A 213 8.33 -25.12 13.74
C PHE A 213 8.08 -25.68 15.14
N PRO A 214 8.80 -26.72 15.59
CA PRO A 214 8.66 -27.27 16.93
C PRO A 214 8.70 -26.23 18.05
N CYS A 215 9.65 -25.28 18.02
CA CYS A 215 9.75 -24.21 19.02
C CYS A 215 8.47 -23.37 19.10
N TYR A 216 7.90 -23.00 17.95
CA TYR A 216 6.68 -22.21 17.88
C TYR A 216 5.45 -23.03 18.32
N LEU A 217 5.28 -24.23 17.78
CA LEU A 217 4.12 -25.07 18.07
C LEU A 217 4.09 -25.54 19.53
N HIS A 218 5.24 -25.84 20.13
CA HIS A 218 5.36 -26.17 21.55
C HIS A 218 4.91 -25.00 22.44
N ARG A 219 5.27 -23.75 22.10
CA ARG A 219 4.81 -22.56 22.83
C ARG A 219 3.27 -22.46 22.87
N PHE A 220 2.60 -22.93 21.81
CA PHE A 220 1.13 -22.99 21.73
C PHE A 220 0.53 -24.32 22.20
N LYS A 221 1.33 -25.17 22.87
CA LYS A 221 0.89 -26.48 23.40
C LYS A 221 0.32 -27.40 22.32
N LYS A 222 0.80 -27.26 21.07
CA LYS A 222 0.45 -28.12 19.94
C LYS A 222 1.45 -29.26 19.72
N LEU A 223 2.63 -29.15 20.31
CA LEU A 223 3.62 -30.23 20.35
C LEU A 223 4.14 -30.33 21.78
N ASN A 224 4.51 -31.55 22.19
CA ASN A 224 5.03 -31.83 23.54
C ASN A 224 6.51 -31.46 23.70
N SER A 225 7.23 -31.20 22.59
CA SER A 225 8.65 -30.87 22.61
C SER A 225 8.96 -29.72 21.63
N PRO A 226 9.84 -28.78 22.00
CA PRO A 226 10.33 -27.73 21.10
C PRO A 226 11.47 -28.21 20.20
N LEU A 227 11.88 -29.47 20.29
CA LEU A 227 13.08 -29.98 19.63
C LEU A 227 12.78 -30.53 18.23
N CYS A 228 13.72 -30.30 17.32
CA CYS A 228 13.85 -31.03 16.07
C CYS A 228 14.26 -32.49 16.36
N PRO A 229 13.88 -33.48 15.52
CA PRO A 229 14.37 -34.85 15.63
C PRO A 229 15.91 -35.00 15.65
N CYS A 230 16.65 -34.00 15.15
CA CYS A 230 18.12 -33.98 15.27
C CYS A 230 18.63 -33.55 16.66
N GLY A 231 17.73 -33.30 17.63
CA GLY A 231 18.05 -32.98 19.02
C GLY A 231 18.28 -31.49 19.34
N ARG A 232 18.22 -30.58 18.35
CA ARG A 232 18.37 -29.13 18.56
C ARG A 232 17.02 -28.42 18.64
N PRO A 233 16.93 -27.19 19.20
CA PRO A 233 15.73 -26.37 19.11
C PRO A 233 15.24 -26.24 17.66
N GLY A 234 13.99 -26.61 17.41
CA GLY A 234 13.40 -26.58 16.08
C GLY A 234 12.81 -25.21 15.76
N ASP A 235 13.65 -24.16 15.68
CA ASP A 235 13.26 -22.82 15.21
C ASP A 235 13.54 -22.64 13.71
N ALA A 236 13.16 -21.49 13.15
CA ALA A 236 13.37 -21.20 11.74
C ALA A 236 14.87 -21.28 11.38
N ASP A 237 15.74 -20.53 12.04
CA ASP A 237 17.17 -20.47 11.68
C ASP A 237 17.85 -21.83 11.70
N HIS A 238 17.44 -22.70 12.61
CA HIS A 238 17.89 -24.09 12.61
C HIS A 238 17.59 -24.79 11.27
N TYR A 239 16.35 -24.80 10.80
CA TYR A 239 16.01 -25.47 9.54
C TYR A 239 16.55 -24.76 8.29
N PHE A 240 16.73 -23.44 8.37
CA PHE A 240 17.18 -22.63 7.24
C PHE A 240 18.69 -22.72 6.99
N PHE A 241 19.47 -22.90 8.04
CA PHE A 241 20.92 -22.76 7.96
C PHE A 241 21.71 -23.96 8.53
N HIS A 242 21.12 -24.74 9.44
CA HIS A 242 21.91 -25.64 10.30
C HIS A 242 21.43 -27.10 10.35
N CYS A 243 20.17 -27.38 10.04
CA CYS A 243 19.57 -28.69 10.31
C CYS A 243 20.10 -29.75 9.33
N PRO A 244 20.65 -30.87 9.82
CA PRO A 244 21.11 -31.95 8.95
C PRO A 244 20.00 -32.52 8.06
N LEU A 245 18.74 -32.45 8.51
CA LEU A 245 17.58 -32.98 7.81
C LEU A 245 17.13 -32.12 6.61
N THR A 246 17.54 -30.85 6.57
CA THR A 246 17.19 -29.92 5.48
C THR A 246 18.43 -29.41 4.75
N LYS A 247 19.57 -30.10 4.90
CA LYS A 247 20.89 -29.69 4.38
C LYS A 247 20.90 -29.33 2.90
N GLU A 248 20.16 -30.07 2.08
CA GLU A 248 20.10 -29.85 0.61
C GLU A 248 19.41 -28.55 0.22
N HIS A 249 18.63 -27.97 1.13
CA HIS A 249 17.82 -26.77 0.89
C HIS A 249 18.31 -25.55 1.67
N HIS A 250 19.43 -25.66 2.39
CA HIS A 250 19.96 -24.54 3.15
C HIS A 250 20.17 -23.29 2.29
N LEU A 251 19.89 -22.15 2.91
CA LEU A 251 20.33 -20.86 2.41
C LEU A 251 21.68 -20.52 3.05
N THR A 252 22.42 -19.61 2.43
CA THR A 252 23.62 -19.05 3.06
C THR A 252 23.20 -18.20 4.25
N GLU A 253 23.73 -18.48 5.43
CA GLU A 253 23.46 -17.68 6.62
C GLU A 253 24.07 -16.28 6.47
N PRO A 254 23.30 -15.20 6.63
CA PRO A 254 23.84 -13.85 6.56
C PRO A 254 24.58 -13.44 7.83
N ALA A 255 25.63 -12.64 7.66
CA ALA A 255 26.18 -11.86 8.77
C ALA A 255 25.15 -10.83 9.27
N LEU A 256 25.16 -10.51 10.56
CA LEU A 256 24.17 -9.64 11.22
C LEU A 256 24.01 -8.26 10.53
N ASN A 257 25.11 -7.67 10.08
CA ASN A 257 25.11 -6.38 9.37
C ASN A 257 24.61 -6.48 7.91
N HIS A 258 24.41 -7.69 7.38
CA HIS A 258 23.93 -7.94 6.02
C HIS A 258 22.50 -8.51 5.95
N LEU A 259 21.79 -8.64 7.08
CA LEU A 259 20.45 -9.25 7.15
C LEU A 259 19.47 -8.63 6.15
N VAL A 260 19.42 -7.30 6.08
CA VAL A 260 18.50 -6.57 5.20
C VAL A 260 18.81 -6.83 3.72
N GLU A 261 20.08 -6.78 3.34
CA GLU A 261 20.48 -6.98 1.94
C GLU A 261 20.35 -8.44 1.51
N TRP A 262 20.72 -9.35 2.40
CA TRP A 262 20.47 -10.78 2.22
C TRP A 262 18.99 -11.06 1.99
N PHE A 263 18.11 -10.47 2.81
CA PHE A 263 16.68 -10.68 2.67
C PHE A 263 16.15 -10.15 1.33
N LYS A 264 16.59 -8.96 0.90
CA LYS A 264 16.25 -8.44 -0.44
C LYS A 264 16.70 -9.37 -1.56
N ASN A 265 17.87 -10.02 -1.43
CA ASN A 265 18.37 -10.97 -2.42
C ASN A 265 17.54 -12.26 -2.44
N VAL A 266 17.12 -12.76 -1.27
CA VAL A 266 16.18 -13.88 -1.17
C VAL A 266 14.87 -13.57 -1.89
N LEU A 267 14.30 -12.36 -1.70
CA LEU A 267 13.06 -11.95 -2.38
C LEU A 267 13.17 -11.90 -3.91
N LYS A 268 14.35 -11.62 -4.44
CA LYS A 268 14.61 -11.53 -5.89
C LYS A 268 15.00 -12.87 -6.51
N ASN A 269 15.44 -13.83 -5.70
CA ASN A 269 15.96 -15.11 -6.18
C ASN A 269 14.91 -16.22 -6.04
N ARG A 270 14.35 -16.64 -7.18
CA ARG A 270 13.34 -17.70 -7.22
C ARG A 270 13.83 -19.03 -6.63
N GLU A 271 15.10 -19.38 -6.81
CA GLU A 271 15.69 -20.60 -6.25
C GLU A 271 15.71 -20.55 -4.71
N CYS A 272 16.05 -19.40 -4.13
CA CYS A 272 15.97 -19.22 -2.68
C CYS A 272 14.54 -19.38 -2.16
N ILE A 273 13.54 -18.82 -2.88
CA ILE A 273 12.13 -18.97 -2.51
C ILE A 273 11.66 -20.43 -2.60
N LEU A 274 12.10 -21.17 -3.62
CA LEU A 274 11.76 -22.60 -3.75
C LEU A 274 12.37 -23.43 -2.61
N ARG A 275 13.63 -23.18 -2.25
CA ARG A 275 14.27 -23.83 -1.10
C ARG A 275 13.57 -23.52 0.21
N LEU A 276 13.15 -22.27 0.40
CA LEU A 276 12.29 -21.86 1.52
C LEU A 276 11.03 -22.73 1.59
N GLU A 277 10.30 -22.84 0.48
CA GLU A 277 9.09 -23.66 0.42
C GLU A 277 9.36 -25.14 0.69
N MET A 278 10.48 -25.71 0.21
CA MET A 278 10.84 -27.11 0.50
C MET A 278 11.05 -27.33 2.00
N ILE A 279 11.81 -26.44 2.64
CA ILE A 279 12.06 -26.50 4.09
C ILE A 279 10.74 -26.41 4.86
N PHE A 280 9.86 -25.50 4.49
CA PHE A 280 8.57 -25.37 5.16
C PHE A 280 7.70 -26.61 5.02
N ARG A 281 7.62 -27.19 3.82
CA ARG A 281 6.88 -28.44 3.61
C ARG A 281 7.44 -29.58 4.46
N PHE A 282 8.76 -29.71 4.52
CA PHE A 282 9.41 -30.68 5.39
C PHE A 282 9.01 -30.47 6.87
N CYS A 283 9.10 -29.23 7.36
CA CYS A 283 8.76 -28.90 8.75
C CYS A 283 7.28 -29.17 9.06
N GLU A 284 6.37 -28.86 8.13
CA GLU A 284 4.92 -29.12 8.25
C GLU A 284 4.64 -30.63 8.34
N GLU A 285 5.16 -31.42 7.41
CA GLU A 285 4.99 -32.88 7.41
C GLU A 285 5.60 -33.53 8.66
N MET A 286 6.75 -33.04 9.12
CA MET A 286 7.40 -33.53 10.32
C MET A 286 6.57 -33.18 11.56
N CYS A 287 6.12 -31.95 11.72
CA CYS A 287 5.31 -31.56 12.87
C CYS A 287 3.95 -32.27 12.90
N ASN A 288 3.33 -32.50 11.73
CA ASN A 288 2.09 -33.27 11.63
C ASN A 288 2.29 -34.71 12.11
N ARG A 289 3.42 -35.35 11.78
CA ARG A 289 3.76 -36.69 12.28
C ARG A 289 3.99 -36.70 13.79
N LEU A 290 4.69 -35.69 14.32
CA LEU A 290 4.95 -35.58 15.75
C LEU A 290 3.69 -35.30 16.59
N ASN A 291 2.64 -34.73 15.99
CA ASN A 291 1.37 -34.44 16.67
C ASN A 291 0.39 -35.63 16.69
N GLN A 292 0.71 -36.74 16.02
CA GLN A 292 -0.11 -37.95 15.99
C GLN A 292 0.22 -38.95 17.13
N TYR A 293 1.18 -38.61 18.00
CA TYR A 293 1.65 -39.39 19.14
C TYR A 293 1.63 -38.53 20.40
#